data_AF-A0A843BTS7-F1
#
_entry.id   AF-A0A843BTS7-F1
#
_cell.length_a   1.000
_cell.length_b   1.000
_cell.length_c   1.000
_cell.angle_alpha   90.00
_cell.angle_beta   90.00
_cell.angle_gamma   90.00
#
_symmetry.space_group_name_H-M   'P 1'
#
loop_
_entity.id
_entity.type
_entity.pdbx_description
1 polymer ?
#
loop_
_entity_poly.entity_id
_entity_poly.type
_entity_poly.pdbx_seq_one_letter_code
_entity_poly.pdbx_strand_id
1 'polypeptide(L)'
;MGPGQDMGQFKMVIEGMTEGNKMPGADEFNKLMKQSKDQLGSLRNELQNLMIRFGMRSLTLYQAARKEPLRLNEMDSIIKYELTSAIRDFSEPANIEDIINKTKIEWEKRKIST
;
A
#
# COMPACT_ATOMS: atom_id res chain seq x y z
N MET A 1 7.29 11.58 -13.45
CA MET A 1 8.37 10.58 -13.34
C MET A 1 7.74 9.22 -13.60
N GLY A 2 8.26 8.47 -14.57
CA GLY A 2 7.63 7.23 -15.03
C GLY A 2 7.99 6.01 -14.15
N PRO A 3 7.17 4.95 -14.18
CA PRO A 3 7.33 3.76 -13.32
C PRO A 3 8.65 2.99 -13.55
N GLY A 4 9.35 3.21 -14.66
CA GLY A 4 10.64 2.53 -14.96
C GLY A 4 11.86 3.10 -14.23
N GLN A 5 11.80 4.34 -13.72
CA GLN A 5 12.97 5.00 -13.11
C GLN A 5 13.15 4.63 -11.63
N ASP A 6 12.04 4.28 -10.97
CA ASP A 6 11.98 3.85 -9.56
C ASP A 6 12.45 2.39 -9.37
N MET A 7 12.21 1.58 -10.41
CA MET A 7 12.55 0.15 -10.46
C MET A 7 14.06 -0.12 -10.48
N GLY A 8 14.84 0.76 -11.11
CA GLY A 8 16.31 0.62 -11.19
C GLY A 8 17.03 0.87 -9.87
N GLN A 9 16.51 1.78 -9.04
CA GLN A 9 17.11 2.10 -7.74
C GLN A 9 16.86 0.99 -6.71
N PHE A 10 15.68 0.39 -6.73
CA PHE A 10 15.33 -0.70 -5.83
C PHE A 10 16.11 -2.00 -6.11
N LYS A 11 16.40 -2.28 -7.40
CA LYS A 11 17.20 -3.46 -7.82
C LYS A 11 18.64 -3.38 -7.29
N MET A 12 19.27 -2.20 -7.41
CA MET A 12 20.64 -1.95 -6.97
C MET A 12 20.82 -2.15 -5.45
N VAL A 13 19.79 -1.84 -4.65
CA VAL A 13 19.80 -2.02 -3.19
C VAL A 13 19.82 -3.50 -2.80
N ILE A 14 19.04 -4.34 -3.49
CA ILE A 14 18.99 -5.78 -3.19
C ILE A 14 20.30 -6.44 -3.56
N GLU A 15 20.82 -6.17 -4.75
CA GLU A 15 22.09 -6.73 -5.24
C GLU A 15 23.28 -6.35 -4.33
N GLY A 16 23.32 -5.10 -3.85
CA GLY A 16 24.36 -4.63 -2.91
C GLY A 16 24.27 -5.21 -1.49
N MET A 17 23.15 -5.84 -1.11
CA MET A 17 22.98 -6.50 0.19
C MET A 17 23.18 -8.03 0.13
N THR A 18 23.02 -8.64 -1.05
CA THR A 18 23.05 -10.11 -1.20
C THR A 18 24.38 -10.67 -1.67
N GLU A 19 25.22 -9.87 -2.32
CA GLU A 19 26.56 -10.29 -2.74
C GLU A 19 27.60 -9.55 -1.91
N GLY A 20 28.71 -10.20 -1.54
CA GLY A 20 29.83 -9.62 -0.78
C GLY A 20 30.58 -8.48 -1.49
N ASN A 21 29.92 -7.73 -2.37
CA ASN A 21 30.37 -6.47 -2.92
C ASN A 21 30.18 -5.36 -1.87
N LYS A 22 31.19 -4.49 -1.80
CA LYS A 22 31.34 -3.44 -0.78
C LYS A 22 30.01 -2.76 -0.46
N MET A 23 29.66 -2.71 0.83
CA MET A 23 28.57 -1.87 1.33
C MET A 23 28.65 -0.49 0.66
N PRO A 24 27.54 0.04 0.12
CA PRO A 24 27.51 1.40 -0.38
C PRO A 24 28.04 2.34 0.71
N GLY A 25 28.83 3.35 0.30
CA GLY A 25 29.33 4.35 1.23
C GLY A 25 28.18 4.95 2.05
N ALA A 26 28.44 5.36 3.30
CA ALA A 26 27.40 5.80 4.23
C ALA A 26 26.42 6.81 3.62
N ASP A 27 26.89 7.70 2.73
CA ASP A 27 26.07 8.70 2.04
C ASP A 27 25.10 8.10 1.01
N GLU A 28 25.52 7.07 0.27
CA GLU A 28 24.70 6.37 -0.71
C GLU A 28 23.65 5.50 0.00
N PHE A 29 24.03 4.82 1.08
CA PHE A 29 23.09 4.12 1.94
C PHE A 29 22.03 5.06 2.54
N ASN A 30 22.46 6.21 3.09
CA ASN A 30 21.55 7.22 3.64
C ASN A 30 20.58 7.77 2.59
N LYS A 31 21.05 7.98 1.36
CA LYS A 31 20.21 8.43 0.25
C LYS A 31 19.16 7.37 -0.13
N LEU A 32 19.56 6.10 -0.24
CA LEU A 32 18.67 4.99 -0.57
C LEU A 32 17.61 4.80 0.53
N MET A 33 18.00 4.85 1.81
CA MET A 33 17.06 4.76 2.93
C MET A 33 16.06 5.92 2.95
N LYS A 34 16.50 7.13 2.60
CA LYS A 34 15.60 8.28 2.45
C LYS A 34 14.59 8.07 1.32
N GLN A 35 15.05 7.57 0.17
CA GLN A 35 14.17 7.27 -0.97
C GLN A 35 13.14 6.19 -0.64
N SER A 36 13.54 5.11 0.05
CA SER A 36 12.60 4.07 0.50
C SER A 36 11.57 4.61 1.50
N LYS A 37 11.95 5.54 2.37
CA LYS A 37 11.02 6.22 3.27
C LYS A 37 10.00 7.07 2.51
N ASP A 38 10.43 7.79 1.49
CA ASP A 38 9.56 8.61 0.65
C ASP A 38 8.58 7.75 -0.16
N GLN A 39 9.03 6.62 -0.71
CA GLN A 39 8.18 5.64 -1.40
C GLN A 39 7.10 5.06 -0.48
N LEU A 40 7.46 4.68 0.75
CA LEU A 40 6.48 4.20 1.73
C LEU A 40 5.45 5.30 2.06
N GLY A 41 5.88 6.56 2.12
CA GLY A 41 4.99 7.71 2.24
C GLY A 41 3.99 7.81 1.08
N SER A 42 4.47 7.64 -0.16
CA SER A 42 3.60 7.62 -1.36
C SER A 42 2.57 6.49 -1.30
N LEU A 43 3.01 5.28 -0.97
CA LEU A 43 2.11 4.11 -0.86
C LEU A 43 1.05 4.30 0.22
N ARG A 44 1.39 4.95 1.35
CA ARG A 44 0.41 5.31 2.38
C ARG A 44 -0.64 6.30 1.86
N ASN A 45 -0.23 7.29 1.07
CA ASN A 45 -1.16 8.23 0.45
C ASN A 45 -2.06 7.54 -0.58
N GLU A 46 -1.52 6.62 -1.37
CA GLU A 46 -2.30 5.80 -2.31
C GLU A 46 -3.34 4.95 -1.57
N LEU A 47 -2.95 4.30 -0.48
CA LEU A 47 -3.87 3.54 0.37
C LEU A 47 -4.96 4.46 0.97
N GLN A 48 -4.60 5.64 1.47
CA GLN A 48 -5.58 6.60 1.99
C GLN A 48 -6.58 7.03 0.91
N ASN A 49 -6.11 7.31 -0.31
CA ASN A 49 -6.98 7.66 -1.43
C ASN A 49 -7.91 6.51 -1.84
N LEU A 50 -7.44 5.27 -1.78
CA LEU A 50 -8.29 4.09 -2.00
C LEU A 50 -9.37 3.98 -0.93
N MET A 51 -9.03 4.21 0.34
CA MET A 51 -10.02 4.19 1.44
C MET A 51 -11.07 5.29 1.30
N ILE A 52 -10.68 6.49 0.85
CA ILE A 52 -11.63 7.58 0.53
C ILE A 52 -12.59 7.15 -0.59
N ARG A 53 -12.07 6.57 -1.68
CA ARG A 53 -12.91 6.08 -2.80
C ARG A 53 -13.86 4.99 -2.35
N PHE A 54 -13.41 4.09 -1.48
CA PHE A 54 -14.25 3.07 -0.88
C PHE A 54 -15.40 3.70 -0.08
N GLY A 55 -15.11 4.63 0.84
CA GLY A 55 -16.14 5.34 1.61
C GLY A 55 -17.15 6.08 0.73
N MET A 56 -16.69 6.76 -0.32
CA MET A 56 -17.58 7.42 -1.30
C MET A 56 -18.50 6.44 -2.02
N ARG A 57 -17.98 5.25 -2.39
CA ARG A 57 -18.78 4.20 -3.02
C ARG A 57 -19.83 3.65 -2.06
N SER A 58 -19.48 3.45 -0.80
CA SER A 58 -20.43 3.06 0.25
C SER A 58 -21.52 4.12 0.39
N LEU A 59 -21.20 5.39 0.54
CA LEU A 59 -22.22 6.46 0.63
C LEU A 59 -23.17 6.46 -0.57
N THR A 60 -22.65 6.26 -1.79
CA THR A 60 -23.47 6.19 -3.00
C THR A 60 -24.45 5.01 -2.95
N LEU A 61 -24.00 3.85 -2.47
CA LEU A 61 -24.84 2.66 -2.30
C LEU A 61 -25.99 2.92 -1.31
N TYR A 62 -25.69 3.49 -0.14
CA TYR A 62 -26.70 3.78 0.87
C TYR A 62 -27.65 4.91 0.43
N GLN A 63 -27.16 5.93 -0.29
CA GLN A 63 -28.00 6.99 -0.86
C GLN A 63 -28.99 6.44 -1.90
N ALA A 64 -28.56 5.49 -2.74
CA ALA A 64 -29.40 4.90 -3.77
C ALA A 64 -30.61 4.14 -3.19
N ALA A 65 -30.52 3.67 -1.95
CA ALA A 65 -31.61 2.98 -1.25
C ALA A 65 -32.64 3.95 -0.61
N ARG A 66 -32.47 5.27 -0.77
CA ARG A 66 -33.27 6.28 -0.07
C ARG A 66 -33.82 7.34 -1.03
N LYS A 67 -34.99 7.88 -0.66
CA LYS A 67 -35.60 9.03 -1.35
C LYS A 67 -35.00 10.36 -0.92
N GLU A 68 -34.69 10.48 0.37
CA GLU A 68 -34.10 11.69 0.95
C GLU A 68 -32.56 11.63 0.93
N PRO A 69 -31.86 12.78 0.81
CA PRO A 69 -30.42 12.84 0.94
C PRO A 69 -29.92 12.35 2.32
N LEU A 70 -28.77 11.68 2.34
CA LEU A 70 -28.07 11.34 3.57
C LEU A 70 -27.68 12.62 4.32
N ARG A 71 -27.87 12.62 5.64
CA ARG A 71 -27.38 13.68 6.53
C ARG A 71 -25.93 13.43 6.88
N LEU A 72 -25.19 14.48 7.23
CA LEU A 72 -23.75 14.39 7.53
C LEU A 72 -23.43 13.37 8.63
N ASN A 73 -24.20 13.34 9.71
CA ASN A 73 -24.02 12.39 10.81
C ASN A 73 -24.27 10.92 10.38
N GLU A 74 -25.19 10.71 9.43
CA GLU A 74 -25.43 9.39 8.83
C GLU A 74 -24.25 8.99 7.94
N MET A 75 -23.72 9.94 7.14
CA MET A 75 -22.55 9.71 6.29
C MET A 75 -21.34 9.29 7.12
N ASP A 76 -21.04 10.01 8.20
CA ASP A 76 -19.92 9.70 9.11
C ASP A 76 -20.04 8.28 9.68
N SER A 77 -21.26 7.91 10.10
CA SER A 77 -21.54 6.60 10.68
C SER A 77 -21.38 5.48 9.65
N ILE A 78 -21.88 5.67 8.41
CA ILE A 78 -21.74 4.71 7.31
C ILE A 78 -20.28 4.53 6.94
N ILE A 79 -19.54 5.62 6.70
CA ILE A 79 -18.12 5.56 6.35
C ILE A 79 -17.34 4.81 7.43
N LYS A 80 -17.56 5.17 8.71
CA LYS A 80 -16.86 4.52 9.82
C LYS A 80 -17.17 3.02 9.89
N TYR A 81 -18.43 2.64 9.76
CA TYR A 81 -18.87 1.24 9.79
C TYR A 81 -18.23 0.43 8.67
N GLU A 82 -18.29 0.93 7.43
CA GLU A 82 -17.79 0.24 6.24
C GLU A 82 -16.27 0.12 6.25
N LEU A 83 -15.55 1.20 6.61
CA LEU A 83 -14.08 1.13 6.72
C LEU A 83 -13.63 0.20 7.85
N THR A 84 -14.31 0.22 9.00
CA THR A 84 -13.98 -0.69 10.11
C THR A 84 -14.23 -2.14 9.73
N SER A 85 -15.33 -2.41 9.02
CA SER A 85 -15.66 -3.75 8.54
C SER A 85 -14.62 -4.24 7.53
N ALA A 86 -14.26 -3.42 6.54
CA ALA A 86 -13.21 -3.77 5.58
C ALA A 86 -11.86 -4.02 6.26
N ILE A 87 -11.45 -3.16 7.20
CA ILE A 87 -10.21 -3.35 7.96
C ILE A 87 -10.25 -4.64 8.76
N ARG A 88 -11.36 -4.96 9.42
CA ARG A 88 -11.52 -6.22 10.16
C ARG A 88 -11.36 -7.41 9.22
N ASP A 89 -12.03 -7.40 8.08
CA ASP A 89 -11.95 -8.47 7.10
C ASP A 89 -10.50 -8.66 6.60
N PHE A 90 -9.76 -7.57 6.33
CA PHE A 90 -8.33 -7.65 6.00
C PHE A 90 -7.43 -8.08 7.16
N SER A 91 -7.89 -7.89 8.40
CA SER A 91 -7.16 -8.29 9.61
C SER A 91 -7.40 -9.74 9.99
N GLU A 92 -8.31 -10.44 9.30
CA GLU A 92 -8.55 -11.87 9.52
C GLU A 92 -7.27 -12.67 9.22
N PRO A 93 -6.89 -13.63 10.08
CA PRO A 93 -5.61 -14.33 9.96
C PRO A 93 -5.36 -14.94 8.57
N ALA A 94 -6.39 -15.53 7.96
CA ALA A 94 -6.30 -16.14 6.63
C ALA A 94 -5.98 -15.11 5.53
N ASN A 95 -6.57 -13.92 5.61
CA ASN A 95 -6.34 -12.86 4.63
C ASN A 95 -4.95 -12.23 4.80
N ILE A 96 -4.51 -12.03 6.05
CA ILE A 96 -3.14 -11.60 6.35
C ILE A 96 -2.14 -12.63 5.81
N GLU A 97 -2.37 -13.91 6.05
CA GLU A 97 -1.49 -14.98 5.59
C GLU A 97 -1.40 -15.04 4.07
N ASP A 98 -2.53 -14.89 3.36
CA ASP A 98 -2.55 -14.80 1.90
C ASP A 98 -1.75 -13.60 1.37
N ILE A 99 -1.91 -12.42 1.98
CA ILE A 99 -1.12 -11.23 1.63
C ILE A 99 0.38 -11.48 1.85
N ILE A 100 0.75 -12.08 2.99
CA ILE A 100 2.15 -12.42 3.29
C ILE A 100 2.71 -13.37 2.24
N ASN A 101 1.97 -14.44 1.92
CA ASN A 101 2.42 -15.46 0.98
C ASN A 101 2.57 -14.91 -0.44
N LYS A 102 1.58 -14.14 -0.92
CA LYS A 102 1.68 -13.45 -2.22
C LYS A 102 2.83 -12.46 -2.26
N THR A 103 3.04 -11.70 -1.19
CA THR A 103 4.18 -10.77 -1.08
C THR A 103 5.51 -11.51 -1.18
N LYS A 104 5.67 -12.65 -0.47
CA LYS A 104 6.87 -13.50 -0.56
C LYS A 104 7.09 -14.03 -1.98
N ILE A 105 6.03 -14.51 -2.64
CA ILE A 105 6.10 -15.00 -4.02
C ILE A 105 6.60 -13.90 -4.97
N GLU A 106 6.00 -12.71 -4.90
CA GLU A 106 6.43 -11.57 -5.74
C GLU A 106 7.86 -11.13 -5.44
N TRP A 107 8.30 -11.23 -4.19
CA TRP A 107 9.69 -10.98 -3.81
C TRP A 107 10.65 -11.99 -4.44
N GLU A 108 10.35 -13.29 -4.37
CA GLU A 108 11.18 -14.34 -4.95
C GLU A 108 11.24 -14.25 -6.49
N LYS A 109 10.13 -13.91 -7.16
CA LYS A 109 10.14 -13.64 -8.62
C LYS A 109 11.12 -12.54 -9.02
N ARG A 110 11.27 -11.52 -8.17
CA ARG A 110 12.23 -10.43 -8.40
C ARG A 110 13.68 -10.90 -8.25
N LYS A 111 13.95 -11.87 -7.36
CA LYS A 111 15.29 -12.48 -7.22
C LYS A 111 15.65 -13.40 -8.40
N ILE A 112 14.68 -14.10 -8.99
CA ILE A 112 14.90 -15.03 -10.10
C ILE A 112 15.04 -14.31 -11.46
N SER A 113 14.60 -13.05 -11.55
CA SER A 113 14.77 -12.20 -12.74
C SER A 113 16.11 -11.43 -12.76
N THR A 114 17.07 -11.91 -11.98
CA THR A 114 18.46 -11.44 -11.88
C THR A 114 19.35 -12.47 -12.54
#